data_AF-A0A562RQI3-F1
#
_entry.id   AF-A0A562RQI3-F1
#
_cell.length_a   1.000
_cell.length_b   1.000
_cell.length_c   1.000
_cell.angle_alpha   90.00
_cell.angle_beta   90.00
_cell.angle_gamma   90.00
#
_symmetry.space_group_name_H-M   'P 1'
#
loop_
_entity.id
_entity.type
_entity.pdbx_description
1 polymer ?
#
loop_
_entity_poly.entity_id
_entity_poly.type
_entity_poly.pdbx_seq_one_letter_code
_entity_poly.pdbx_strand_id
1 'polypeptide(L)'
;MERLESWKLALERLRSAQPADWAEAGRVVAEIVRMSTDATLRQAAEQALPVLRQAVVNDDHSVTQAAQRRLCVVLEVVHGLTAPRFGRRNAMPKKLSSEDRARKMLGLPLAVQLTCDDINQAYRRAAKGMHPDHGGTAQAFIDLAAARDVLIHPGAHKDA
;
A
#
# COMPACT_ATOMS: atom_id res chain seq x y z
N MET A 1 -9.45 -8.14 -9.27
CA MET A 1 -8.17 -7.89 -9.94
C MET A 1 -8.24 -8.23 -11.42
N GLU A 2 -8.80 -9.38 -11.82
CA GLU A 2 -8.90 -9.81 -13.23
C GLU A 2 -9.46 -8.74 -14.18
N ARG A 3 -10.49 -8.00 -13.77
CA ARG A 3 -11.07 -6.94 -14.62
C ARG A 3 -10.13 -5.75 -14.85
N LEU A 4 -9.36 -5.33 -13.84
CA LEU A 4 -8.38 -4.25 -14.00
C LEU A 4 -7.26 -4.64 -14.98
N GLU A 5 -6.76 -5.87 -14.89
CA GLU A 5 -5.78 -6.39 -15.85
C GLU A 5 -6.37 -6.50 -17.27
N SER A 6 -7.64 -6.90 -17.39
CA SER A 6 -8.31 -6.95 -18.69
C SER A 6 -8.46 -5.56 -19.34
N TRP A 7 -8.85 -4.55 -18.57
CA TRP A 7 -8.96 -3.17 -19.05
C TRP A 7 -7.60 -2.59 -19.39
N LYS A 8 -6.57 -2.87 -18.58
CA LYS A 8 -5.20 -2.48 -18.87
C LYS A 8 -4.75 -2.98 -20.23
N LEU A 9 -4.88 -4.29 -20.46
CA LEU A 9 -4.49 -4.92 -21.72
C LEU A 9 -5.27 -4.35 -22.92
N ALA A 10 -6.58 -4.12 -22.76
CA ALA A 10 -7.40 -3.51 -23.80
C ALA A 10 -6.93 -2.08 -24.15
N LEU A 11 -6.71 -1.24 -23.14
CA LEU A 11 -6.24 0.14 -23.31
C LEU A 11 -4.83 0.20 -23.92
N GLU A 12 -3.92 -0.69 -23.51
CA GLU A 12 -2.58 -0.80 -24.11
C GLU A 12 -2.65 -1.13 -25.60
N ARG A 13 -3.50 -2.09 -25.99
CA ARG A 13 -3.71 -2.46 -27.39
C ARG A 13 -4.27 -1.31 -28.21
N LEU A 14 -5.28 -0.61 -27.69
CA LEU A 14 -5.92 0.52 -28.37
C LEU A 14 -4.98 1.71 -28.55
N ARG A 15 -4.10 1.96 -27.56
CA ARG A 15 -3.05 2.98 -27.68
C ARG A 15 -2.03 2.66 -28.78
N SER A 16 -1.72 1.38 -28.98
CA SER A 16 -0.73 0.92 -29.97
C SER A 16 -1.32 0.68 -31.37
N ALA A 17 -2.64 0.65 -31.53
CA ALA A 17 -3.30 0.40 -32.80
C ALA A 17 -3.10 1.55 -33.81
N GLN A 18 -2.85 1.21 -35.07
CA GLN A 18 -2.79 2.16 -36.19
C GLN A 18 -3.64 1.63 -37.37
N PRO A 19 -4.68 2.35 -37.81
CA PRO A 19 -5.22 3.57 -37.20
C PRO A 19 -5.85 3.31 -35.83
N ALA A 20 -6.00 4.37 -35.02
CA ALA A 20 -6.59 4.26 -33.69
C ALA A 20 -8.10 3.95 -33.77
N ASP A 21 -8.56 2.93 -33.03
CA ASP A 21 -9.99 2.59 -32.92
C ASP A 21 -10.64 3.36 -31.76
N TRP A 22 -11.09 4.59 -32.06
CA TRP A 22 -11.75 5.46 -31.08
C TRP A 22 -13.11 4.92 -30.60
N ALA A 23 -13.78 4.12 -31.42
CA ALA A 23 -15.07 3.55 -31.06
C ALA A 23 -14.90 2.47 -29.98
N GLU A 24 -13.92 1.58 -30.15
CA GLU A 24 -13.57 0.59 -29.14
C GLU A 24 -12.98 1.24 -27.88
N ALA A 25 -12.12 2.26 -28.03
CA ALA A 25 -11.63 3.04 -26.89
C ALA A 25 -12.76 3.67 -26.08
N GLY A 26 -13.76 4.24 -26.75
CA GLY A 26 -14.96 4.78 -26.11
C GLY A 26 -15.76 3.71 -25.37
N ARG A 27 -15.90 2.49 -25.93
CA ARG A 27 -16.60 1.37 -25.29
C ARG A 27 -15.91 0.92 -24.01
N VAL A 28 -14.60 0.67 -24.06
CA VAL A 28 -13.81 0.24 -22.90
C VAL A 28 -13.85 1.31 -21.80
N VAL A 29 -13.68 2.58 -22.16
CA VAL A 29 -13.73 3.69 -21.18
C VAL A 29 -15.13 3.83 -20.57
N ALA A 30 -16.21 3.68 -21.34
CA ALA A 30 -17.57 3.70 -20.81
C ALA A 30 -17.85 2.53 -19.84
N GLU A 31 -17.26 1.36 -20.10
CA GLU A 31 -17.33 0.22 -19.18
C GLU A 31 -16.62 0.55 -17.85
N ILE A 32 -15.43 1.15 -17.91
CA ILE A 32 -14.70 1.60 -16.72
C ILE A 32 -15.53 2.59 -15.90
N VAL A 33 -16.16 3.59 -16.55
CA VAL A 33 -17.06 4.54 -15.87
C VAL A 33 -18.15 3.81 -15.08
N ARG A 34 -18.80 2.83 -15.72
CA ARG A 34 -19.94 2.10 -15.15
C ARG A 34 -19.53 1.12 -14.04
N MET A 35 -18.36 0.50 -14.15
CA MET A 35 -18.00 -0.68 -13.36
C MET A 35 -16.83 -0.47 -12.39
N SER A 36 -16.05 0.62 -12.52
CA SER A 36 -14.94 0.89 -11.60
C SER A 36 -15.45 1.27 -10.22
N THR A 37 -14.95 0.58 -9.19
CA THR A 37 -15.12 0.96 -7.79
C THR A 37 -14.09 1.98 -7.31
N ASP A 38 -13.02 2.19 -8.07
CA ASP A 38 -11.99 3.19 -7.76
C ASP A 38 -12.43 4.57 -8.30
N ALA A 39 -12.50 5.55 -7.40
CA ALA A 39 -13.03 6.88 -7.70
C ALA A 39 -12.13 7.65 -8.69
N THR A 40 -10.80 7.52 -8.56
CA THR A 40 -9.84 8.19 -9.43
C THR A 40 -9.91 7.63 -10.84
N LEU A 41 -9.97 6.31 -10.98
CA LEU A 41 -10.12 5.65 -12.28
C LEU A 41 -11.45 6.01 -12.94
N ARG A 42 -12.55 5.99 -12.18
CA ARG A 42 -13.87 6.35 -12.70
C ARG A 42 -13.89 7.79 -13.19
N GLN A 43 -13.37 8.73 -12.41
CA GLN A 43 -13.30 10.14 -12.78
C GLN A 43 -12.44 10.38 -14.02
N ALA A 44 -11.27 9.73 -14.11
CA ALA A 44 -10.41 9.83 -15.30
C ALA A 44 -11.14 9.33 -16.56
N ALA A 45 -11.87 8.23 -16.45
CA ALA A 45 -12.66 7.67 -17.54
C ALA A 45 -13.83 8.59 -17.94
N GLU A 46 -14.55 9.16 -16.97
CA GLU A 46 -15.65 10.11 -17.21
C GLU A 46 -15.16 11.35 -17.99
N GLN A 47 -13.97 11.86 -17.65
CA GLN A 47 -13.37 13.01 -18.33
C GLN A 47 -12.83 12.67 -19.74
N ALA A 48 -12.47 11.41 -20.00
CA ALA A 48 -11.99 10.97 -21.30
C ALA A 48 -13.13 10.72 -22.30
N LEU A 49 -14.27 10.24 -21.83
CA LEU A 49 -15.34 9.73 -22.66
C LEU A 49 -15.90 10.73 -23.70
N PRO A 50 -16.12 12.03 -23.40
CA PRO A 50 -16.63 12.99 -24.39
C PRO A 50 -15.65 13.19 -25.56
N VAL A 51 -14.35 13.29 -25.28
CA VAL A 51 -13.32 13.51 -26.30
C VAL A 51 -13.13 12.28 -27.17
N LEU A 52 -13.21 11.08 -26.58
CA LEU A 52 -13.18 9.83 -27.35
C LEU A 52 -14.38 9.71 -28.28
N ARG A 53 -15.60 10.05 -27.82
CA ARG A 53 -16.80 10.08 -28.67
C ARG A 53 -16.66 11.10 -29.81
N GLN A 54 -16.05 12.25 -29.56
CA GLN A 54 -15.81 13.24 -30.59
C GLN A 54 -14.83 12.73 -31.65
N ALA A 55 -13.76 12.03 -31.24
CA ALA A 55 -12.77 11.46 -32.16
C ALA A 55 -13.31 10.33 -33.05
N VAL A 56 -14.46 9.73 -32.71
CA VAL A 56 -15.15 8.75 -33.59
C VAL A 56 -15.75 9.43 -34.82
N VAL A 57 -16.23 10.65 -34.67
CA VAL A 57 -16.97 11.38 -35.72
C VAL A 57 -16.16 12.52 -36.35
N ASN A 58 -15.01 12.86 -35.76
CA ASN A 58 -14.13 13.94 -36.20
C ASN A 58 -12.66 13.48 -36.15
N ASP A 59 -12.00 13.49 -37.31
CA ASP A 59 -10.60 13.10 -37.52
C ASP A 59 -9.61 14.27 -37.43
N ASP A 60 -10.07 15.46 -37.02
CA ASP A 60 -9.24 16.64 -36.75
C ASP A 60 -8.03 16.26 -35.89
N HIS A 61 -6.85 16.69 -36.32
CA HIS A 61 -5.60 16.38 -35.63
C HIS A 61 -5.61 16.84 -34.16
N SER A 62 -6.28 17.95 -33.85
CA SER A 62 -6.43 18.46 -32.49
C SER A 62 -7.31 17.55 -31.62
N VAL A 63 -8.42 17.03 -32.17
CA VAL A 63 -9.36 16.14 -31.48
C VAL A 63 -8.71 14.78 -31.25
N THR A 64 -8.05 14.21 -32.26
CA THR A 64 -7.33 12.93 -32.14
C THR A 64 -6.18 13.02 -31.13
N GLN A 65 -5.43 14.13 -31.09
CA GLN A 65 -4.38 14.35 -30.09
C GLN A 65 -4.96 14.50 -28.67
N ALA A 66 -6.09 15.20 -28.52
CA ALA A 66 -6.78 15.31 -27.23
C ALA A 66 -7.30 13.94 -26.74
N ALA A 67 -7.85 13.13 -27.64
CA ALA A 67 -8.30 11.77 -27.38
C ALA A 67 -7.15 10.86 -26.93
N GLN A 68 -6.00 10.91 -27.63
CA GLN A 68 -4.78 10.20 -27.23
C GLN A 68 -4.33 10.58 -25.81
N ARG A 69 -4.26 11.88 -25.51
CA ARG A 69 -3.85 12.35 -24.16
C ARG A 69 -4.79 11.84 -23.08
N ARG A 70 -6.10 11.90 -23.31
CA ARG A 70 -7.10 11.41 -22.34
C ARG A 70 -7.02 9.91 -22.14
N LEU A 71 -6.79 9.14 -23.22
CA LEU A 71 -6.57 7.69 -23.13
C LEU A 71 -5.32 7.35 -22.31
N CYS A 72 -4.22 8.09 -22.51
CA CYS A 72 -3.00 7.92 -21.71
C CYS A 72 -3.24 8.16 -20.22
N VAL A 73 -3.99 9.20 -19.84
CA VAL A 73 -4.31 9.45 -18.42
C VAL A 73 -5.08 8.29 -17.79
N VAL A 74 -6.08 7.73 -18.49
CA VAL A 74 -6.81 6.56 -17.99
C VAL A 74 -5.86 5.37 -17.83
N LEU A 75 -4.99 5.13 -18.81
CA LEU A 75 -4.03 4.04 -18.78
C LEU A 75 -3.00 4.21 -17.63
N GLU A 76 -2.53 5.42 -17.35
CA GLU A 76 -1.64 5.73 -16.21
C GLU A 76 -2.28 5.38 -14.87
N VAL A 77 -3.56 5.73 -14.67
CA VAL A 77 -4.29 5.37 -13.45
C VAL A 77 -4.42 3.86 -13.31
N VAL A 78 -4.77 3.16 -14.39
CA VAL A 78 -4.84 1.68 -14.40
C VAL A 78 -3.47 1.05 -14.11
N HIS A 79 -2.38 1.59 -14.66
CA HIS A 79 -1.02 1.15 -14.32
C HIS A 79 -0.72 1.33 -12.83
N GLY A 80 -1.07 2.47 -12.24
CA GLY A 80 -0.88 2.70 -10.81
C GLY A 80 -1.65 1.73 -9.91
N LEU A 81 -2.84 1.30 -10.35
CA LEU A 81 -3.68 0.34 -9.63
C LEU A 81 -3.22 -1.11 -9.78
N THR A 82 -2.56 -1.45 -10.90
CA THR A 82 -2.04 -2.79 -11.19
C THR A 82 -0.57 -2.97 -10.78
N ALA A 83 0.13 -1.86 -10.47
CA ALA A 83 1.52 -1.91 -10.03
C ALA A 83 1.67 -2.66 -8.69
N PRO A 84 2.64 -3.58 -8.57
CA PRO A 84 2.96 -4.22 -7.29
C PRO A 84 3.34 -3.18 -6.24
N ARG A 85 2.62 -3.18 -5.11
CA ARG A 85 2.86 -2.23 -4.01
C ARG A 85 4.00 -2.76 -3.12
N PHE A 86 5.24 -2.47 -3.50
CA PHE A 86 6.41 -2.70 -2.65
C PHE A 86 6.58 -1.56 -1.63
N GLY A 87 6.97 -1.89 -0.39
CA GLY A 87 7.33 -0.91 0.64
C GLY A 87 6.21 0.10 0.94
N ARG A 88 5.17 -0.32 1.68
CA ARG A 88 4.03 0.56 1.96
C ARG A 88 4.41 1.67 2.97
N ARG A 89 4.62 2.90 2.48
CA ARG A 89 4.70 4.12 3.32
C ARG A 89 3.36 4.53 3.97
N ASN A 90 2.25 3.92 3.58
CA ASN A 90 0.90 4.14 4.14
C ASN A 90 0.15 2.83 4.46
N ALA A 91 0.87 1.73 4.71
CA ALA A 91 0.22 0.61 5.38
C ALA A 91 -0.22 1.08 6.75
N MET A 92 -1.45 0.78 7.16
CA MET A 92 -1.79 0.81 8.58
C MET A 92 -0.66 0.11 9.35
N PRO A 93 -0.10 0.74 10.41
CA PRO A 93 0.96 0.13 11.18
C PRO A 93 0.50 -1.28 11.56
N LYS A 94 1.25 -2.30 11.16
CA LYS A 94 0.96 -3.68 11.58
C LYS A 94 0.80 -3.62 13.09
N LYS A 95 -0.38 -3.99 13.61
CA LYS A 95 -0.60 -4.05 15.07
C LYS A 95 0.49 -4.97 15.61
N LEU A 96 1.46 -4.39 16.30
CA LEU A 96 2.56 -5.14 16.88
C LEU A 96 1.94 -6.11 17.89
N SER A 97 2.31 -7.39 17.77
CA SER A 97 1.98 -8.39 18.77
C SER A 97 2.57 -7.98 20.13
N SER A 98 2.06 -8.52 21.23
CA SER A 98 2.61 -8.26 22.57
C SER A 98 4.11 -8.58 22.62
N GLU A 99 4.53 -9.62 21.90
CA GLU A 99 5.94 -10.00 21.75
C GLU A 99 6.75 -8.95 20.99
N ASP A 100 6.27 -8.45 19.85
CA ASP A 100 6.96 -7.42 19.07
C ASP A 100 7.11 -6.11 19.85
N ARG A 101 6.12 -5.77 20.69
CA ARG A 101 6.19 -4.59 21.57
C ARG A 101 7.25 -4.78 22.65
N ALA A 102 7.31 -5.97 23.26
CA ALA A 102 8.32 -6.30 24.25
C ALA A 102 9.74 -6.28 23.66
N ARG A 103 9.92 -6.85 22.46
CA ARG A 103 11.20 -6.76 21.71
C ARG A 103 11.58 -5.32 21.45
N LYS A 104 10.65 -4.49 20.98
CA LYS A 104 10.90 -3.06 20.73
C LYS A 104 11.28 -2.31 22.01
N MET A 105 10.63 -2.59 23.13
CA MET A 105 10.91 -1.96 24.43
C MET A 105 12.31 -2.32 24.96
N LEU A 106 12.77 -3.55 24.72
CA LEU A 106 14.13 -3.99 25.08
C LEU A 106 15.20 -3.65 24.02
N GLY A 107 14.82 -3.02 22.90
CA GLY A 107 15.75 -2.71 21.80
C GLY A 107 16.23 -3.95 21.03
N LEU A 108 15.43 -5.02 21.00
CA LEU A 108 15.74 -6.29 20.35
C LEU A 108 15.24 -6.33 18.90
N PRO A 109 15.94 -7.05 18.00
CA PRO A 109 15.51 -7.22 16.61
C PRO A 109 14.18 -7.99 16.53
N LEU A 110 13.27 -7.54 15.66
CA LEU A 110 11.93 -8.14 15.52
C LEU A 110 11.93 -9.46 14.72
N ALA A 111 12.89 -9.66 13.82
CA ALA A 111 12.86 -10.74 12.83
C ALA A 111 13.81 -11.91 13.13
N VAL A 112 14.50 -11.89 14.27
CA VAL A 112 15.54 -12.88 14.61
C VAL A 112 15.07 -13.75 15.76
N GLN A 113 15.51 -15.02 15.80
CA GLN A 113 15.33 -15.88 16.96
C GLN A 113 16.24 -15.40 18.10
N LEU A 114 15.66 -15.17 19.28
CA LEU A 114 16.36 -14.65 20.44
C LEU A 114 16.52 -15.77 21.46
N THR A 115 17.68 -15.85 22.10
CA THR A 115 17.88 -16.72 23.24
C THR A 115 17.49 -16.01 24.55
N CYS A 116 17.24 -16.79 25.61
CA CYS A 116 16.99 -16.22 26.94
C CYS A 116 18.13 -15.31 27.41
N ASP A 117 19.38 -15.64 27.05
CA ASP A 117 20.55 -14.84 27.41
C ASP A 117 20.57 -13.49 26.69
N ASP A 118 20.19 -13.46 25.40
CA ASP A 118 20.07 -12.22 24.63
C ASP A 118 19.02 -11.28 25.24
N ILE A 119 17.87 -11.84 25.64
CA ILE A 119 16.78 -11.12 26.29
C ILE A 119 17.26 -10.55 27.64
N ASN A 120 17.92 -11.36 28.46
CA ASN A 120 18.43 -10.93 29.77
C ASN A 120 19.56 -9.90 29.66
N GLN A 121 20.39 -9.99 28.61
CA GLN A 121 21.44 -9.00 28.36
C GLN A 121 20.86 -7.67 27.89
N ALA A 122 19.83 -7.70 27.03
CA ALA A 122 19.12 -6.49 26.60
C ALA A 122 18.39 -5.83 27.78
N TYR A 123 17.69 -6.62 28.61
CA TYR A 123 17.06 -6.14 29.84
C TYR A 123 18.06 -5.43 30.76
N ARG A 124 19.21 -6.05 31.06
CA ARG A 124 20.25 -5.43 31.91
C ARG A 124 20.79 -4.13 31.33
N ARG A 125 20.92 -4.04 30.00
CA ARG A 125 21.36 -2.81 29.31
C ARG A 125 20.31 -1.69 29.42
N ALA A 126 19.04 -2.01 29.16
CA ALA A 126 17.94 -1.04 29.26
C ALA A 126 17.68 -0.60 30.71
N ALA A 127 17.73 -1.54 31.66
CA ALA A 127 17.53 -1.29 33.08
C ALA A 127 18.54 -0.30 33.66
N LYS A 128 19.81 -0.35 33.23
CA LYS A 128 20.84 0.61 33.64
C LYS A 128 20.52 2.05 33.22
N GLY A 129 19.91 2.24 32.05
CA GLY A 129 19.53 3.57 31.54
C GLY A 129 18.21 4.09 32.08
N MET A 130 17.31 3.21 32.53
CA MET A 130 15.96 3.56 32.99
C MET A 130 15.78 3.45 34.51
N HIS A 131 16.85 3.20 35.26
CA HIS A 131 16.79 3.15 36.72
C HIS A 131 16.44 4.54 37.29
N PRO A 132 15.55 4.65 38.30
CA PRO A 132 15.19 5.93 38.91
C PRO A 132 16.40 6.71 39.43
N ASP A 133 17.42 6.02 39.95
CA ASP A 133 18.66 6.67 40.40
C ASP A 133 19.52 7.25 39.26
N HIS A 134 19.22 6.92 38.01
CA HIS A 134 19.90 7.42 36.82
C HIS A 134 19.01 8.31 35.94
N GLY A 135 17.89 8.81 36.49
CA GLY A 135 16.97 9.73 35.80
C GLY A 135 15.79 9.02 35.10
N GLY A 136 15.57 7.73 35.37
CA GLY A 136 14.38 7.01 34.93
C GLY A 136 13.18 7.18 35.88
N THR A 137 12.08 6.50 35.57
CA THR A 137 10.89 6.45 36.45
C THR A 137 10.66 5.01 36.92
N ALA A 138 10.14 4.85 38.14
CA ALA A 138 9.79 3.54 38.66
C ALA A 138 8.79 2.79 37.74
N GLN A 139 7.85 3.52 37.13
CA GLN A 139 6.91 2.96 36.16
C GLN A 139 7.61 2.42 34.91
N ALA A 140 8.59 3.15 34.37
CA ALA A 140 9.35 2.68 33.22
C ALA A 140 10.15 1.39 33.52
N PHE A 141 10.62 1.25 34.76
CA PHE A 141 11.31 0.04 35.20
C PHE A 141 10.35 -1.16 35.32
N ILE A 142 9.14 -0.95 35.82
CA ILE A 142 8.07 -1.97 35.90
C ILE A 142 7.69 -2.44 34.49
N ASP A 143 7.47 -1.50 33.57
CA ASP A 143 7.10 -1.81 32.18
C ASP A 143 8.21 -2.63 31.48
N LEU A 144 9.47 -2.29 31.75
CA LEU A 144 10.63 -3.02 31.24
C LEU A 144 10.73 -4.46 31.78
N ALA A 145 10.42 -4.67 33.06
CA ALA A 145 10.37 -5.99 33.66
C ALA A 145 9.25 -6.85 33.05
N ALA A 146 8.06 -6.26 32.86
CA ALA A 146 6.94 -6.93 32.20
C ALA A 146 7.28 -7.33 30.75
N ALA A 147 7.99 -6.48 30.00
CA ALA A 147 8.45 -6.81 28.66
C ALA A 147 9.42 -8.00 28.64
N ARG A 148 10.33 -8.12 29.62
CA ARG A 148 11.21 -9.29 29.75
C ARG A 148 10.40 -10.56 29.96
N ASP A 149 9.43 -10.52 30.87
CA ASP A 149 8.67 -11.71 31.26
C ASP A 149 7.79 -12.24 30.11
N VAL A 150 7.24 -11.36 29.28
CA VAL A 150 6.52 -11.72 28.04
C VAL A 150 7.40 -12.52 27.07
N LEU A 151 8.69 -12.22 26.99
CA LEU A 151 9.63 -12.89 26.07
C LEU A 151 10.20 -14.20 26.64
N ILE A 152 10.38 -14.28 27.96
CA ILE A 152 10.88 -15.50 28.63
C ILE A 152 9.76 -16.53 28.78
N HIS A 153 8.51 -16.09 28.99
CA HIS A 153 7.35 -16.96 29.17
C HIS A 153 6.28 -16.69 28.09
N PRO A 154 6.53 -17.08 26.82
CA PRO A 154 5.60 -16.83 25.72
C PRO A 154 4.23 -17.53 25.86
N GLY A 155 4.07 -18.40 26.87
CA GLY A 155 2.81 -19.07 27.21
C GLY A 155 1.99 -18.44 28.35
N ALA A 156 2.54 -17.50 29.12
CA ALA A 156 1.86 -16.94 30.30
C ALA A 156 0.86 -15.81 29.97
N HIS A 157 0.92 -15.26 28.75
CA HIS A 157 0.09 -14.12 28.30
C HIS A 157 -0.79 -14.46 27.08
N LYS A 158 -1.07 -15.75 26.84
CA LYS A 158 -1.98 -16.17 25.76
C LYS A 158 -3.47 -15.97 26.08
N ASP A 159 -3.82 -15.68 27.33
CA ASP A 159 -5.21 -15.52 27.76
C ASP A 159 -5.39 -14.19 28.52
N ALA A 160 -5.62 -13.10 27.78
CA ALA A 160 -6.31 -11.88 28.24
C ALA A 160 -6.69 -10.99 27.05
#